data_AF-A0A4Y2QI97-F1
#
_entry.id   AF-A0A4Y2QI97-F1
#
_cell.length_a   1.000
_cell.length_b   1.000
_cell.length_c   1.000
_cell.angle_alpha   90.00
_cell.angle_beta   90.00
_cell.angle_gamma   90.00
#
_symmetry.space_group_name_H-M   'P 1'
#
loop_
_entity.id
_entity.type
_entity.pdbx_description
1 polymer ?
#
loop_
_entity_poly.entity_id
_entity_poly.type
_entity_poly.pdbx_seq_one_letter_code
_entity_poly.pdbx_strand_id
1 'polypeptide(L)'
;MNLVIKIINSILVKALYHRQFKDFLEEIDSQFSDLLLHNKVRWLSRGNVLQRFALCLSEIKTFLNEKSIDHPELEEDKWLQKFNFIVDTTMKLNELNLKLQGKCNPAYVLLEEVVCFEKKLLLFKNLKQYRDETNATIDTSYFSIALKNMKDGFAERFEQFKTNKSTLAFIVNPLNTNTNEINIEPFVIDAGSLQMQLLDLKTKDLWSGKFTELKSKVEELEVQKCMHIAQQKWTALKEIP
;
A
#
# COMPACT_ATOMS: atom_id res chain seq x y z
N MET A 1 -7.72 -13.35 -10.78
CA MET A 1 -7.36 -12.24 -11.69
C MET A 1 -7.59 -12.56 -13.16
N ASN A 2 -7.11 -13.68 -13.71
CA ASN A 2 -7.26 -13.98 -15.15
C ASN A 2 -8.72 -13.99 -15.61
N LEU A 3 -9.62 -14.62 -14.84
CA LEU A 3 -11.05 -14.62 -15.14
C LEU A 3 -11.65 -13.20 -15.15
N VAL A 4 -11.37 -12.40 -14.11
CA VAL A 4 -11.77 -10.99 -14.01
C VAL A 4 -11.33 -10.21 -15.26
N ILE A 5 -10.07 -10.35 -15.68
CA ILE A 5 -9.55 -9.69 -16.88
C ILE A 5 -10.29 -10.18 -18.14
N LYS A 6 -10.56 -11.48 -18.24
CA LYS A 6 -11.30 -12.07 -19.38
C LYS A 6 -12.71 -11.50 -19.49
N ILE A 7 -13.42 -11.38 -18.36
CA ILE A 7 -14.77 -10.81 -18.29
C ILE A 7 -14.74 -9.32 -18.63
N ILE A 8 -13.84 -8.55 -18.02
CA ILE A 8 -13.71 -7.12 -18.32
C ILE A 8 -13.41 -6.92 -19.81
N ASN A 9 -12.53 -7.73 -20.39
CA ASN A 9 -12.22 -7.63 -21.81
C ASN A 9 -13.39 -8.05 -22.72
N SER A 10 -14.22 -9.02 -22.32
CA SER A 10 -15.39 -9.42 -23.11
C SER A 10 -16.43 -8.31 -23.21
N ILE A 11 -16.53 -7.47 -22.17
CA ILE A 11 -17.42 -6.30 -22.11
C ILE A 11 -16.77 -5.09 -22.82
N LEU A 12 -15.54 -4.73 -22.45
CA LEU A 12 -14.92 -3.45 -22.84
C LEU A 12 -14.28 -3.44 -24.23
N VAL A 13 -13.84 -4.60 -24.77
CA VAL A 13 -13.17 -4.62 -26.09
C VAL A 13 -14.17 -4.47 -27.23
N LYS A 14 -15.42 -4.90 -27.04
CA LYS A 14 -16.48 -4.77 -28.05
C LYS A 14 -17.19 -3.44 -27.85
N ALA A 15 -17.01 -2.50 -28.80
CA ALA A 15 -17.58 -1.15 -28.71
C ALA A 15 -19.09 -1.12 -28.41
N LEU A 16 -19.85 -2.05 -29.01
CA LEU A 16 -21.29 -2.18 -28.74
C LEU A 16 -21.56 -2.59 -27.29
N TYR A 17 -20.84 -3.59 -26.77
CA TYR A 17 -21.06 -4.09 -25.41
C TYR A 17 -20.62 -3.06 -24.37
N HIS A 18 -19.51 -2.36 -24.64
CA HIS A 18 -19.06 -1.29 -23.76
C HIS A 18 -20.11 -0.18 -23.65
N ARG A 19 -20.66 0.29 -24.78
CA ARG A 19 -21.73 1.30 -24.77
C ARG A 19 -22.96 0.80 -24.02
N GLN A 20 -23.45 -0.40 -24.36
CA GLN A 20 -24.63 -0.98 -23.70
C GLN A 20 -24.43 -1.17 -22.19
N PHE A 21 -23.23 -1.56 -21.77
CA PHE A 21 -22.92 -1.70 -20.36
C PHE A 21 -22.89 -0.34 -19.64
N LYS A 22 -22.38 0.71 -20.28
CA LYS A 22 -22.43 2.07 -19.72
C LYS A 22 -23.86 2.58 -19.59
N ASP A 23 -24.66 2.42 -20.63
CA ASP A 23 -26.06 2.83 -20.62
C ASP A 23 -26.82 2.09 -19.49
N PHE A 24 -26.55 0.79 -19.32
CA PHE A 24 -27.10 0.00 -18.21
C PHE A 24 -26.66 0.50 -16.84
N LEU A 25 -25.37 0.80 -16.63
CA LEU A 25 -24.87 1.34 -15.37
C LEU A 25 -25.48 2.69 -15.02
N GLU A 26 -25.74 3.53 -16.03
CA GLU A 26 -26.39 4.84 -15.86
C GLU A 26 -27.88 4.68 -15.52
N GLU A 27 -28.58 3.74 -16.16
CA GLU A 27 -30.01 3.47 -15.92
C GLU A 27 -30.28 3.03 -14.47
N ILE A 28 -29.39 2.24 -13.88
CA ILE A 28 -29.53 1.75 -12.50
C ILE A 28 -28.88 2.67 -11.46
N ASP A 29 -28.40 3.85 -11.86
CA ASP A 29 -27.67 4.81 -11.01
C ASP A 29 -26.52 4.13 -10.23
N SER A 30 -25.74 3.29 -10.92
CA SER A 30 -24.64 2.56 -10.29
C SER A 30 -23.57 3.52 -9.77
N GLN A 31 -22.87 3.12 -8.70
CA GLN A 31 -21.77 3.88 -8.11
C GLN A 31 -20.70 4.29 -9.13
N PHE A 32 -20.55 3.52 -10.21
CA PHE A 32 -19.54 3.72 -11.21
C PHE A 32 -20.13 3.75 -12.61
N SER A 33 -19.68 4.71 -13.41
CA SER A 33 -20.10 4.88 -14.81
C SER A 33 -19.36 3.96 -15.80
N ASP A 34 -18.36 3.19 -15.34
CA ASP A 34 -17.56 2.29 -16.18
C ASP A 34 -16.70 1.31 -15.35
N LEU A 35 -16.23 0.24 -16.01
CA LEU A 35 -15.19 -0.66 -15.50
C LEU A 35 -13.78 -0.12 -15.82
N LEU A 36 -12.80 -0.65 -15.09
CA LEU A 36 -11.40 -0.32 -15.32
C LEU A 36 -10.72 -1.37 -16.20
N LEU A 37 -10.05 -0.93 -17.27
CA LEU A 37 -9.17 -1.79 -18.04
C LEU A 37 -7.93 -2.17 -17.24
N HIS A 38 -7.57 -3.45 -17.30
CA HIS A 38 -6.31 -3.92 -16.73
C HIS A 38 -5.14 -3.46 -17.61
N ASN A 39 -4.23 -2.68 -17.02
CA ASN A 39 -2.92 -2.42 -17.61
C ASN A 39 -1.86 -3.22 -16.84
N LYS A 40 -1.07 -4.03 -17.55
CA LYS A 40 0.01 -4.86 -16.97
C LYS A 40 1.12 -4.04 -16.29
N VAL A 41 1.29 -2.77 -16.66
CA VAL A 41 2.45 -1.93 -16.30
C VAL A 41 2.34 -1.33 -14.90
N ARG A 42 1.13 -1.20 -14.32
CA ARG A 42 0.94 -0.63 -12.99
C ARG A 42 0.29 -1.63 -12.07
N TRP A 43 0.86 -1.80 -10.89
CA TRP A 43 0.33 -2.76 -9.93
C TRP A 43 -0.85 -2.17 -9.15
N LEU A 44 -0.84 -0.86 -8.86
CA LEU A 44 -1.96 -0.16 -8.21
C LEU A 44 -3.26 -0.32 -8.99
N SER A 45 -3.18 -0.34 -10.33
CA SER A 45 -4.34 -0.58 -11.17
C SER A 45 -4.90 -2.00 -11.02
N ARG A 46 -4.12 -2.99 -10.58
CA ARG A 46 -4.65 -4.33 -10.32
C ARG A 46 -5.63 -4.34 -9.14
N GLY A 47 -5.25 -3.70 -8.03
CA GLY A 47 -6.14 -3.56 -6.87
C GLY A 47 -7.39 -2.76 -7.21
N ASN A 48 -7.24 -1.64 -7.92
CA ASN A 48 -8.38 -0.81 -8.31
C ASN A 48 -9.33 -1.55 -9.27
N VAL A 49 -8.79 -2.31 -10.24
CA VAL A 49 -9.60 -3.14 -11.15
C VAL A 49 -10.37 -4.21 -10.38
N LEU A 50 -9.71 -4.90 -9.45
CA LEU A 50 -10.35 -5.92 -8.61
C LEU A 50 -11.47 -5.33 -7.75
N GLN A 51 -11.21 -4.19 -7.10
CA GLN A 51 -12.19 -3.50 -6.28
C GLN A 51 -13.38 -3.02 -7.10
N ARG A 52 -13.14 -2.41 -8.27
CA ARG A 52 -14.20 -1.97 -9.19
C ARG A 52 -15.05 -3.15 -9.64
N PHE A 53 -14.42 -4.26 -10.01
CA PHE A 53 -15.12 -5.48 -10.41
C PHE A 53 -15.97 -6.05 -9.26
N ALA A 54 -15.45 -6.05 -8.03
CA ALA A 54 -16.18 -6.54 -6.87
C ALA A 54 -17.43 -5.69 -6.57
N LEU A 55 -17.29 -4.36 -6.63
CA LEU A 55 -18.39 -3.43 -6.37
C LEU A 55 -19.46 -3.45 -7.46
N CYS A 56 -19.08 -3.76 -8.71
CA CYS A 56 -20.02 -3.92 -9.83
C CYS A 56 -20.40 -5.38 -10.10
N LEU A 57 -20.17 -6.31 -9.16
CA LEU A 57 -20.31 -7.74 -9.44
C LEU A 57 -21.74 -8.13 -9.83
N SER A 58 -22.74 -7.56 -9.17
CA SER A 58 -24.17 -7.74 -9.49
C SER A 58 -24.50 -7.27 -10.90
N GLU A 59 -24.05 -6.07 -11.27
CA GLU A 59 -24.27 -5.43 -12.55
C GLU A 59 -23.62 -6.24 -13.67
N ILE A 60 -22.39 -6.72 -13.43
CA ILE A 60 -21.66 -7.57 -14.36
C ILE A 60 -22.42 -8.89 -14.58
N LYS A 61 -22.91 -9.54 -13.52
CA LYS A 61 -23.70 -10.78 -13.63
C LYS A 61 -24.96 -10.57 -14.47
N THR A 62 -25.73 -9.52 -14.17
CA THR A 62 -26.96 -9.19 -14.92
C THR A 62 -26.67 -8.99 -16.40
N PHE A 63 -25.65 -8.17 -16.71
CA PHE A 63 -25.29 -7.89 -18.11
C PHE A 63 -24.79 -9.14 -18.86
N LEU A 64 -23.98 -9.98 -18.21
CA LEU A 64 -23.49 -11.22 -18.82
C LEU A 64 -24.64 -12.19 -19.14
N ASN A 65 -25.62 -12.30 -18.24
CA ASN A 65 -26.82 -13.11 -18.45
C ASN A 65 -27.64 -12.62 -19.65
N GLU A 66 -27.85 -11.30 -19.79
CA GLU A 66 -28.53 -10.72 -20.95
C GLU A 66 -27.81 -11.01 -22.28
N LYS A 67 -26.47 -11.04 -22.26
CA LYS A 67 -25.66 -11.38 -23.44
C LYS A 67 -25.47 -12.88 -23.65
N SER A 68 -26.07 -13.72 -22.80
CA SER A 68 -25.90 -15.17 -22.81
C SER A 68 -24.42 -15.59 -22.75
N ILE A 69 -23.61 -14.85 -21.99
CA ILE A 69 -22.20 -15.15 -21.75
C ILE A 69 -22.10 -15.84 -20.39
N ASP A 70 -21.89 -17.15 -20.41
CA ASP A 70 -21.83 -17.94 -19.19
C ASP A 70 -20.45 -17.89 -18.51
N HIS A 71 -20.49 -17.67 -17.20
CA HIS A 71 -19.35 -17.65 -16.29
C HIS A 71 -19.77 -18.28 -14.95
N PRO A 72 -19.88 -19.62 -14.88
CA PRO A 72 -20.39 -20.32 -13.69
C PRO A 72 -19.54 -20.08 -12.45
N GLU A 73 -18.27 -19.69 -12.60
CA GLU A 73 -17.39 -19.35 -11.49
C GLU A 73 -17.89 -18.15 -10.68
N LEU A 74 -18.69 -17.25 -11.29
CA LEU A 74 -19.27 -16.10 -10.58
C LEU A 74 -20.40 -16.52 -9.63
N GLU A 75 -20.96 -17.72 -9.78
CA GLU A 75 -21.95 -18.30 -8.87
C GLU A 75 -21.33 -19.32 -7.90
N GLU A 76 -20.07 -19.71 -8.12
CA GLU A 76 -19.37 -20.65 -7.24
C GLU A 76 -18.91 -19.96 -5.95
N ASP A 77 -19.52 -20.35 -4.82
CA ASP A 77 -19.20 -19.80 -3.49
C ASP A 77 -17.69 -19.88 -3.16
N LYS A 78 -17.04 -21.01 -3.46
CA LYS A 78 -15.58 -21.16 -3.25
C LYS A 78 -14.76 -20.16 -4.05
N TRP A 79 -15.20 -19.82 -5.26
CA TRP A 79 -14.51 -18.82 -6.08
C TRP A 79 -14.76 -17.41 -5.53
N LEU A 80 -15.99 -17.09 -5.15
CA LEU A 80 -16.36 -15.80 -4.56
C LEU A 80 -15.61 -15.52 -3.25
N GLN A 81 -15.49 -16.51 -2.37
CA GLN A 81 -14.66 -16.41 -1.16
C GLN A 81 -13.20 -16.08 -1.50
N LYS A 82 -12.60 -16.77 -2.47
CA LYS A 82 -11.23 -16.50 -2.91
C LYS A 82 -11.10 -15.13 -3.56
N PHE A 83 -12.07 -14.73 -4.36
CA PHE A 83 -12.10 -13.45 -5.04
C PHE A 83 -12.15 -12.29 -4.05
N ASN A 84 -13.08 -12.32 -3.10
CA ASN A 84 -13.21 -11.28 -2.06
C ASN A 84 -11.96 -11.18 -1.19
N PHE A 85 -11.37 -12.32 -0.80
CA PHE A 85 -10.10 -12.34 -0.08
C PHE A 85 -8.97 -11.64 -0.86
N ILE A 86 -8.88 -11.90 -2.18
CA ILE A 86 -7.87 -11.28 -3.04
C ILE A 86 -8.13 -9.78 -3.17
N VAL A 87 -9.38 -9.34 -3.31
CA VAL A 87 -9.76 -7.92 -3.36
C VAL A 87 -9.30 -7.21 -2.10
N ASP A 88 -9.70 -7.70 -0.92
CA ASP A 88 -9.35 -7.12 0.38
C ASP A 88 -7.83 -7.02 0.57
N THR A 89 -7.13 -8.13 0.33
CA THR A 89 -5.68 -8.20 0.51
C THR A 89 -4.95 -7.27 -0.46
N THR A 90 -5.39 -7.21 -1.72
CA THR A 90 -4.75 -6.35 -2.73
C THR A 90 -5.00 -4.87 -2.42
N MET A 91 -6.17 -4.51 -1.89
CA MET A 91 -6.43 -3.14 -1.44
C MET A 91 -5.53 -2.73 -0.29
N LYS A 92 -5.29 -3.62 0.68
CA LYS A 92 -4.32 -3.36 1.76
C LYS A 92 -2.89 -3.24 1.27
N LEU A 93 -2.49 -4.02 0.27
CA LEU A 93 -1.19 -3.84 -0.39
C LEU A 93 -1.10 -2.49 -1.12
N ASN A 94 -2.17 -2.07 -1.80
CA ASN A 94 -2.24 -0.75 -2.46
C ASN A 94 -2.04 0.37 -1.43
N GLU A 95 -2.71 0.31 -0.28
CA GLU A 95 -2.55 1.26 0.83
C GLU A 95 -1.08 1.34 1.29
N LEU A 96 -0.45 0.19 1.58
CA LEU A 96 0.96 0.16 1.98
C LEU A 96 1.85 0.83 0.93
N ASN A 97 1.67 0.51 -0.34
CA ASN A 97 2.54 1.07 -1.36
C ASN A 97 2.36 2.54 -1.62
N LEU A 98 1.15 3.07 -1.52
CA LEU A 98 0.98 4.52 -1.60
C LEU A 98 1.82 5.22 -0.53
N LYS A 99 1.90 4.64 0.68
CA LYS A 99 2.80 5.13 1.72
C LYS A 99 4.28 4.97 1.35
N LEU A 100 4.65 3.84 0.75
CA LEU A 100 6.04 3.58 0.33
C LEU A 100 6.50 4.44 -0.86
N GLN A 101 5.57 4.93 -1.69
CA GLN A 101 5.84 5.81 -2.83
C GLN A 101 5.84 7.30 -2.46
N GLY A 102 5.57 7.64 -1.19
CA GLY A 102 5.65 9.01 -0.70
C GLY A 102 7.04 9.61 -0.91
N LYS A 103 7.09 10.89 -1.27
CA LYS A 103 8.35 11.63 -1.33
C LYS A 103 8.81 12.00 0.07
N CYS A 104 10.12 12.17 0.24
CA CYS A 104 10.74 12.65 1.49
C CYS A 104 10.60 11.71 2.70
N ASN A 105 10.28 10.43 2.49
CA ASN A 105 10.24 9.45 3.57
C ASN A 105 11.62 8.80 3.76
N PRO A 106 12.29 8.96 4.91
CA PRO A 106 13.54 8.27 5.18
C PRO A 106 13.28 6.76 5.23
N ALA A 107 14.28 5.97 4.82
CA ALA A 107 14.18 4.51 4.75
C ALA A 107 13.75 3.87 6.07
N TYR A 108 14.08 4.51 7.21
CA TYR A 108 13.59 4.10 8.53
C TYR A 108 12.06 4.13 8.64
N VAL A 109 11.43 5.24 8.24
CA VAL A 109 9.96 5.39 8.28
C VAL A 109 9.29 4.42 7.31
N LEU A 110 9.89 4.20 6.13
CA LEU A 110 9.40 3.20 5.18
C LEU A 110 9.45 1.79 5.77
N LEU A 111 10.53 1.44 6.47
CA LEU A 111 10.66 0.18 7.18
C LEU A 111 9.62 0.05 8.31
N GLU A 112 9.33 1.13 9.04
CA GLU A 112 8.28 1.12 10.07
C GLU A 112 6.90 0.83 9.48
N GLU A 113 6.56 1.40 8.31
CA GLU A 113 5.32 1.10 7.62
C GLU A 113 5.23 -0.37 7.18
N VAL A 114 6.33 -0.95 6.68
CA VAL A 114 6.41 -2.38 6.34
C VAL A 114 6.23 -3.26 7.57
N VAL A 115 6.97 -2.99 8.66
CA VAL A 115 6.89 -3.77 9.90
C VAL A 115 5.50 -3.65 10.54
N CYS A 116 4.89 -2.46 10.47
CA CYS A 116 3.51 -2.25 10.91
C CYS A 116 2.54 -3.09 10.08
N PHE A 117 2.71 -3.10 8.75
CA PHE A 117 1.88 -3.89 7.85
C PHE A 117 2.00 -5.39 8.12
N GLU A 118 3.21 -5.92 8.32
CA GLU A 118 3.42 -7.33 8.68
C GLU A 118 2.68 -7.74 9.96
N LYS A 119 2.66 -6.87 10.97
CA LYS A 119 1.87 -7.10 12.19
C LYS A 119 0.38 -7.06 11.90
N LYS A 120 -0.08 -6.15 11.04
CA LYS A 120 -1.48 -6.05 10.62
C LYS A 120 -1.93 -7.28 9.82
N LEU A 121 -1.06 -7.91 9.04
CA LEU A 121 -1.38 -9.16 8.32
C LEU A 121 -1.86 -10.28 9.27
N LEU A 122 -1.36 -10.33 10.51
CA LEU A 122 -1.82 -11.29 11.52
C LEU A 122 -3.25 -11.02 12.01
N LEU A 123 -3.73 -9.78 11.85
CA LEU A 123 -5.05 -9.33 12.25
C LEU A 123 -6.06 -9.38 11.09
N PHE A 124 -5.63 -9.74 9.89
CA PHE A 124 -6.48 -9.86 8.71
C PHE A 124 -7.45 -11.02 8.88
N LYS A 125 -8.58 -10.75 9.55
CA LYS A 125 -9.79 -11.57 9.51
C LYS A 125 -10.54 -11.24 8.22
N ASN A 126 -9.92 -11.56 7.08
CA ASN A 126 -10.50 -11.32 5.77
C ASN A 126 -11.79 -12.13 5.63
N LEU A 127 -12.77 -11.58 4.91
CA LEU A 127 -14.13 -12.12 4.73
C LEU A 127 -15.14 -11.86 5.86
N LYS A 128 -14.90 -10.95 6.82
CA LYS A 128 -15.96 -10.54 7.76
C LYS A 128 -17.21 -10.08 7.02
N GLN A 129 -17.05 -9.14 6.09
CA GLN A 129 -18.16 -8.61 5.29
C GLN A 129 -18.86 -9.71 4.47
N TYR A 130 -18.10 -10.56 3.75
CA TYR A 130 -18.67 -11.69 3.01
C TYR A 130 -19.40 -12.68 3.92
N ARG A 131 -18.85 -12.99 5.09
CA ARG A 131 -19.46 -13.88 6.09
C ARG A 131 -20.77 -13.29 6.62
N ASP A 132 -20.76 -12.00 6.94
CA ASP A 132 -21.91 -11.28 7.48
C ASP A 132 -23.04 -11.17 6.43
N GLU A 133 -22.69 -11.07 5.13
CA GLU A 133 -23.64 -10.99 4.02
C GLU A 133 -24.18 -12.36 3.57
N THR A 134 -23.38 -13.43 3.62
CA THR A 134 -23.73 -14.74 2.99
C THR A 134 -23.96 -15.89 3.96
N ASN A 135 -23.59 -15.74 5.25
CA ASN A 135 -23.55 -16.84 6.23
C ASN A 135 -22.77 -18.10 5.78
N ALA A 136 -21.91 -17.99 4.76
CA ALA A 136 -21.20 -19.12 4.19
C ALA A 136 -20.15 -19.71 5.15
N THR A 137 -19.97 -21.02 5.10
CA THR A 137 -18.86 -21.70 5.78
C THR A 137 -17.56 -21.41 5.03
N ILE A 138 -16.66 -20.68 5.67
CA ILE A 138 -15.39 -20.26 5.06
C ILE A 138 -14.34 -21.36 5.23
N ASP A 139 -13.78 -21.83 4.12
CA ASP A 139 -12.59 -22.67 4.15
C ASP A 139 -11.35 -21.80 4.43
N THR A 140 -10.94 -21.77 5.69
CA THR A 140 -9.81 -20.95 6.15
C THR A 140 -8.44 -21.49 5.76
N SER A 141 -8.35 -22.71 5.22
CA SER A 141 -7.08 -23.37 4.94
C SER A 141 -6.28 -22.61 3.87
N TYR A 142 -6.93 -22.29 2.75
CA TYR A 142 -6.33 -21.52 1.66
C TYR A 142 -5.87 -20.14 2.11
N PHE A 143 -6.73 -19.41 2.85
CA PHE A 143 -6.43 -18.05 3.31
C PHE A 143 -5.27 -18.01 4.29
N SER A 144 -5.21 -18.98 5.21
CA SER A 144 -4.11 -19.10 6.17
C SER A 144 -2.78 -19.38 5.49
N ILE A 145 -2.77 -20.27 4.48
CA ILE A 145 -1.57 -20.54 3.67
C ILE A 145 -1.16 -19.29 2.88
N ALA A 146 -2.10 -18.60 2.25
CA ALA A 146 -1.80 -17.38 1.49
C ALA A 146 -1.23 -16.26 2.36
N LEU A 147 -1.81 -16.02 3.55
CA LEU A 147 -1.32 -15.03 4.51
C LEU A 147 0.06 -15.42 5.06
N LYS A 148 0.29 -16.72 5.33
CA LYS A 148 1.60 -17.22 5.74
C LYS A 148 2.64 -16.97 4.65
N ASN A 149 2.38 -17.35 3.42
CA ASN A 149 3.31 -17.13 2.30
C ASN A 149 3.60 -15.64 2.08
N MET A 150 2.58 -14.78 2.24
CA MET A 150 2.78 -13.33 2.18
C MET A 150 3.71 -12.87 3.30
N LYS A 151 3.45 -13.28 4.55
CA LYS A 151 4.29 -12.95 5.70
C LYS A 151 5.74 -13.40 5.50
N ASP A 152 5.94 -14.63 5.05
CA ASP A 152 7.27 -15.19 4.80
C ASP A 152 7.99 -14.42 3.69
N GLY A 153 7.28 -14.08 2.60
CA GLY A 153 7.84 -13.25 1.53
C GLY A 153 8.19 -11.82 1.95
N PHE A 154 7.41 -11.22 2.85
CA PHE A 154 7.76 -9.93 3.47
C PHE A 154 8.96 -10.06 4.41
N ALA A 155 9.04 -11.15 5.18
CA ALA A 155 10.16 -11.43 6.08
C ALA A 155 11.48 -11.51 5.31
N GLU A 156 11.52 -12.30 4.24
CA GLU A 156 12.68 -12.48 3.36
C GLU A 156 13.03 -11.16 2.64
N ARG A 157 12.05 -10.53 1.96
CA ARG A 157 12.31 -9.36 1.11
C ARG A 157 12.84 -8.15 1.86
N PHE A 158 12.45 -7.99 3.13
CA PHE A 158 12.85 -6.84 3.95
C PHE A 158 13.84 -7.19 5.06
N GLU A 159 14.41 -8.40 5.05
CA GLU A 159 15.35 -8.87 6.08
C GLU A 159 16.53 -7.91 6.26
N GLN A 160 17.19 -7.53 5.17
CA GLN A 160 18.34 -6.61 5.22
C GLN A 160 17.99 -5.27 5.88
N PHE A 161 16.80 -4.71 5.61
CA PHE A 161 16.36 -3.47 6.23
C PHE A 161 16.09 -3.66 7.73
N LYS A 162 15.50 -4.80 8.11
CA LYS A 162 15.25 -5.13 9.53
C LYS A 162 16.54 -5.32 10.30
N THR A 163 17.53 -6.02 9.74
CA THR A 163 18.86 -6.20 10.33
C THR A 163 19.58 -4.87 10.52
N ASN A 164 19.42 -3.93 9.58
CA ASN A 164 20.01 -2.59 9.64
C ASN A 164 19.10 -1.53 10.26
N LYS A 165 18.06 -1.93 11.00
CA LYS A 165 17.07 -0.98 11.54
C LYS A 165 17.71 0.11 12.40
N SER A 166 18.66 -0.23 13.26
CA SER A 166 19.35 0.75 14.12
C SER A 166 20.18 1.74 13.30
N THR A 167 20.82 1.30 12.21
CA THR A 167 21.53 2.21 11.28
C THR A 167 20.56 3.15 10.58
N LEU A 168 19.39 2.66 10.15
CA LEU A 168 18.38 3.52 9.53
C LEU A 168 17.80 4.52 10.55
N ALA A 169 17.58 4.07 11.79
CA ALA A 169 17.09 4.91 12.88
C ALA A 169 18.07 6.04 13.21
N PHE A 170 19.37 5.74 13.18
CA PHE A 170 20.44 6.70 13.42
C PHE A 170 20.33 7.93 12.50
N ILE A 171 20.02 7.74 11.21
CA ILE A 171 19.90 8.85 10.25
C ILE A 171 18.77 9.82 10.65
N VAL A 172 17.68 9.30 11.24
CA VAL A 172 16.50 10.10 11.63
C VAL A 172 16.64 10.68 13.04
N ASN A 173 17.33 9.96 13.93
CA ASN A 173 17.51 10.35 15.32
C ASN A 173 18.90 9.97 15.85
N PRO A 174 19.95 10.71 15.46
CA PRO A 174 21.32 10.36 15.78
C PRO A 174 21.64 10.49 17.28
N LEU A 175 20.94 11.38 17.99
CA LEU A 175 21.17 11.63 19.41
C LEU A 175 20.69 10.47 20.29
N ASN A 176 19.56 9.84 19.94
CA ASN A 176 18.93 8.80 20.76
C ASN A 176 19.27 7.37 20.34
N THR A 177 20.02 7.17 19.25
CA THR A 177 20.32 5.82 18.74
C THR A 177 21.52 5.21 19.48
N ASN A 178 21.44 3.91 19.80
CA ASN A 178 22.56 3.17 20.36
C ASN A 178 23.67 3.01 19.31
N THR A 179 24.83 3.63 19.55
CA THR A 179 25.95 3.64 18.61
C THR A 179 26.58 2.27 18.42
N ASN A 180 26.41 1.37 19.39
CA ASN A 180 26.95 0.01 19.35
C ASN A 180 26.15 -0.93 18.43
N GLU A 181 24.93 -0.54 18.07
CA GLU A 181 24.02 -1.33 17.21
C GLU A 181 24.03 -0.84 15.75
N ILE A 182 24.84 0.18 15.44
CA ILE A 182 24.93 0.71 14.08
C ILE A 182 25.79 -0.25 13.26
N ASN A 183 25.17 -0.91 12.29
CA ASN A 183 25.90 -1.64 11.26
C ASN A 183 26.37 -0.68 10.17
N ILE A 184 27.68 -0.55 10.05
CA ILE A 184 28.38 0.32 9.07
C ILE A 184 29.04 -0.46 7.94
N GLU A 185 29.08 -1.78 8.02
CA GLU A 185 29.66 -2.66 6.99
C GLU A 185 29.12 -2.36 5.58
N PRO A 186 27.81 -2.07 5.38
CA PRO A 186 27.29 -1.79 4.04
C PRO A 186 27.77 -0.47 3.42
N PHE A 187 28.37 0.43 4.20
CA PHE A 187 28.59 1.83 3.79
C PHE A 187 30.06 2.20 3.56
N VAL A 188 31.00 1.26 3.77
CA VAL A 188 32.45 1.51 3.61
C VAL A 188 32.92 2.71 4.45
N ILE A 189 32.40 2.81 5.68
CA ILE A 189 32.75 3.88 6.62
C ILE A 189 33.79 3.37 7.62
N ASP A 190 34.79 4.19 7.92
CA ASP A 190 35.73 3.90 9.00
C ASP A 190 35.04 3.95 10.37
N ALA A 191 35.04 2.81 11.07
CA ALA A 191 34.36 2.64 12.35
C ALA A 191 34.88 3.60 13.42
N GLY A 192 36.20 3.78 13.50
CA GLY A 192 36.84 4.62 14.50
C GLY A 192 36.49 6.09 14.34
N SER A 193 36.59 6.60 13.10
CA SER A 193 36.21 7.96 12.73
C SER A 193 34.74 8.24 13.05
N LEU A 194 33.83 7.35 12.67
CA LEU A 194 32.42 7.50 12.98
C LEU A 194 32.18 7.54 14.50
N GLN A 195 32.77 6.62 15.27
CA GLN A 195 32.61 6.60 16.72
C GLN A 195 33.11 7.89 17.38
N MET A 196 34.24 8.44 16.92
CA MET A 196 34.75 9.72 17.42
C MET A 196 33.78 10.88 17.11
N GLN A 197 33.26 10.96 15.89
CA GLN A 197 32.29 11.99 15.50
C GLN A 197 30.97 11.87 16.29
N LEU A 198 30.51 10.65 16.53
CA LEU A 198 29.31 10.36 17.32
C LEU A 198 29.48 10.75 18.78
N LEU A 199 30.66 10.46 19.35
CA LEU A 199 30.99 10.88 20.71
C LEU A 199 30.97 12.40 20.82
N ASP A 200 31.57 13.10 19.86
CA ASP A 200 31.57 14.56 19.79
C ASP A 200 30.16 15.14 19.68
N LEU A 201 29.31 14.55 18.83
CA LEU A 201 27.93 14.98 18.65
C LEU A 201 27.09 14.82 19.93
N LYS A 202 27.30 13.74 20.69
CA LYS A 202 26.52 13.42 21.88
C LYS A 202 27.01 14.11 23.16
N THR A 203 28.32 14.26 23.32
CA THR A 203 28.92 14.75 24.57
C THR A 203 29.05 16.27 24.63
N LYS A 204 29.12 16.94 23.48
CA LYS A 204 29.26 18.40 23.42
C LYS A 204 27.87 19.04 23.33
N ASP A 205 27.42 19.66 24.41
CA ASP A 205 26.11 20.34 24.50
C ASP A 205 25.88 21.36 23.37
N LEU A 206 26.94 22.00 22.89
CA LEU A 206 26.88 22.92 21.75
C LEU A 206 26.37 22.22 20.48
N TRP A 207 26.86 21.02 20.18
CA TRP A 207 26.52 20.30 18.96
C TRP A 207 25.16 19.62 19.06
N SER A 208 24.84 19.00 20.20
CA SER A 208 23.51 18.43 20.45
C SER A 208 22.43 19.51 20.44
N GLY A 209 22.70 20.68 21.03
CA GLY A 209 21.82 21.85 21.01
C GLY A 209 21.57 22.37 19.59
N LYS A 210 22.64 22.62 18.81
CA LYS A 210 22.52 23.06 17.42
C LYS A 210 21.75 22.06 16.54
N PHE A 211 22.01 20.76 16.70
CA PHE A 211 21.31 19.74 15.95
C PHE A 211 19.81 19.73 16.28
N THR A 212 19.45 19.81 17.57
CA THR A 212 18.06 19.85 18.02
C THR A 212 17.33 21.08 17.50
N GLU A 213 17.96 22.26 17.56
CA GLU A 213 17.40 23.51 17.04
C GLU A 213 17.19 23.44 15.52
N LEU A 214 18.19 22.96 14.78
CA LEU A 214 18.09 22.78 13.33
C LEU A 214 16.98 21.80 12.96
N LYS A 215 16.87 20.68 13.67
CA LYS A 215 15.81 19.70 13.46
C LYS A 215 14.42 20.33 13.66
N SER A 216 14.23 21.08 14.74
CA SER A 216 12.96 21.80 15.00
C SER A 216 12.62 22.78 13.88
N LYS A 217 13.61 23.58 13.43
CA LYS A 217 13.43 24.54 12.33
C LYS A 217 13.06 23.84 11.02
N VAL A 218 13.69 22.71 10.70
CA VAL A 218 13.36 21.92 9.50
C VAL A 218 11.94 21.37 9.58
N GLU A 219 11.52 20.84 10.73
CA GLU A 219 10.15 20.36 10.95
C GLU A 219 9.12 21.49 10.81
N GLU A 220 9.37 22.67 11.39
CA GLU A 220 8.52 23.86 11.24
C GLU A 220 8.38 24.30 9.78
N LEU A 221 9.49 24.35 9.03
CA LEU A 221 9.48 24.70 7.60
C LEU A 221 8.66 23.70 6.79
N GLU A 222 8.77 22.40 7.07
CA GLU A 222 8.01 21.38 6.35
C GLU A 222 6.50 21.47 6.66
N VAL A 223 6.14 21.78 7.90
CA VAL A 223 4.75 22.06 8.29
C VAL A 223 4.22 23.29 7.55
N GLN A 224 4.99 24.37 7.46
CA GLN A 224 4.62 25.58 6.71
C GLN A 224 4.42 25.28 5.22
N LYS A 225 5.32 24.50 4.60
CA LYS A 225 5.18 24.03 3.21
C LYS A 225 3.87 23.26 3.02
N CYS A 226 3.58 22.31 3.91
CA CYS A 226 2.33 21.54 3.89
C CYS A 226 1.09 22.45 4.00
N MET A 227 1.10 23.44 4.90
CA MET A 227 -0.01 24.39 5.06
C MET A 227 -0.21 25.24 3.80
N HIS A 228 0.85 25.73 3.17
CA HIS A 228 0.75 26.51 1.94
C HIS A 228 0.23 25.68 0.77
N ILE A 229 0.63 24.41 0.65
CA ILE A 229 0.09 23.48 -0.35
C ILE A 229 -1.41 23.27 -0.12
N ALA A 230 -1.83 23.00 1.11
CA ALA A 230 -3.25 22.80 1.46
C ALA A 230 -4.11 24.06 1.17
N GLN A 231 -3.52 25.25 1.35
CA GLN A 231 -4.17 26.53 1.06
C GLN A 231 -3.98 27.01 -0.39
N GLN A 232 -3.34 26.22 -1.25
CA GLN A 232 -3.01 26.57 -2.64
C GLN A 232 -2.21 27.89 -2.79
N LYS A 233 -1.41 28.25 -1.78
CA LYS A 233 -0.59 29.47 -1.73
C LYS A 233 0.78 29.24 -2.38
N TRP A 234 0.79 29.08 -3.70
CA TRP A 234 2.00 28.73 -4.47
C TRP A 234 3.09 29.81 -4.51
N THR A 235 2.72 31.09 -4.38
CA THR A 235 3.68 32.21 -4.29
C THR A 235 4.43 32.19 -2.95
N ALA A 236 3.70 32.06 -1.84
CA ALA A 236 4.30 31.94 -0.50
C ALA A 236 5.17 30.69 -0.36
N LEU A 237 4.79 29.57 -1.01
CA LEU A 237 5.60 28.35 -1.02
C LEU A 237 6.99 28.56 -1.65
N LYS A 238 7.11 29.44 -2.66
CA LYS A 238 8.40 29.75 -3.32
C LYS A 238 9.31 30.65 -2.47
N GLU A 239 8.76 31.31 -1.45
CA GLU A 239 9.48 32.21 -0.56
C GLU A 239 9.99 31.50 0.70
N ILE A 240 9.58 30.25 0.94
CA ILE A 240 10.13 29.43 2.02
C ILE A 240 11.58 29.04 1.67
N PRO A 241 12.57 29.30 2.57
CA PRO A 241 13.96 28.89 2.40
C PRO A 241 14.14 27.38 2.18
#